data_AF-T1BXQ2-F1
#
_entry.id   AF-T1BXQ2-F1
#
_cell.length_a   1.000
_cell.length_b   1.000
_cell.length_c   1.000
_cell.angle_alpha   90.00
_cell.angle_beta   90.00
_cell.angle_gamma   90.00
#
_symmetry.space_group_name_H-M   'P 1'
#
loop_
_entity.id
_entity.type
_entity.pdbx_description
1 polymer ?
#
loop_
_entity_poly.entity_id
_entity_poly.type
_entity_poly.pdbx_seq_one_letter_code
_entity_poly.pdbx_strand_id
1 'polypeptide(L)'
;MWVAQAMRCAVLLIEYRLAPEHPFPAALEDAVAAFRWMREHGPDGRVVARRAFLLGDSAGGGLALATLLALRERKACHADAAVTFSAWTDLTNSGASMIENRNYSRLFGVELTG
;
A
#
# COMPACT_ATOMS: atom_id res chain seq x y z
N MET A 1 8.36 -12.44 3.21
CA MET A 1 8.29 -13.81 3.79
C MET A 1 8.06 -13.82 5.30
N TRP A 2 8.66 -12.93 6.11
CA TRP A 2 8.41 -12.87 7.56
C TRP A 2 6.97 -12.54 7.97
N VAL A 3 6.33 -11.56 7.33
CA VAL A 3 4.93 -11.18 7.62
C VAL A 3 3.97 -12.36 7.43
N ALA A 4 4.12 -13.12 6.35
CA ALA A 4 3.32 -14.32 6.09
C ALA A 4 3.44 -15.34 7.25
N GLN A 5 4.66 -15.57 7.73
CA GLN A 5 4.93 -16.46 8.85
C GLN A 5 4.34 -15.94 10.17
N ALA A 6 4.56 -14.66 10.47
CA ALA A 6 4.10 -14.02 11.71
C ALA A 6 2.57 -13.97 11.80
N MET A 7 1.90 -13.67 10.69
CA MET A 7 0.44 -13.59 10.61
C MET A 7 -0.21 -14.94 10.30
N ARG A 8 0.57 -15.97 9.97
CA ARG A 8 0.10 -17.28 9.49
C ARG A 8 -0.92 -17.14 8.36
N CYS A 9 -0.61 -16.26 7.41
CA CYS A 9 -1.43 -16.01 6.24
C CYS A 9 -0.61 -16.08 4.96
N ALA A 10 -1.29 -16.35 3.85
CA ALA A 10 -0.70 -16.18 2.54
C ALA A 10 -0.54 -14.69 2.21
N VAL A 11 0.49 -14.36 1.45
CA VAL A 11 0.79 -13.00 1.00
C VAL A 11 0.93 -13.00 -0.51
N LEU A 12 0.15 -12.15 -1.18
CA LEU A 12 0.37 -11.77 -2.57
C LEU A 12 1.17 -10.48 -2.59
N LEU A 13 2.44 -10.59 -2.98
CA LEU A 13 3.28 -9.44 -3.25
C LEU A 13 3.08 -9.02 -4.71
N ILE A 14 2.77 -7.76 -4.94
CA ILE A 14 2.44 -7.25 -6.27
C ILE A 14 3.57 -6.37 -6.81
N GLU A 15 3.97 -6.64 -8.05
CA GLU A 15 4.84 -5.76 -8.84
C GLU A 15 3.96 -4.78 -9.60
N TYR A 16 3.43 -3.77 -8.89
CA TYR A 16 2.60 -2.75 -9.52
C TYR A 16 3.44 -1.81 -10.40
N ARG A 17 2.81 -1.23 -11.40
CA ARG A 17 3.42 -0.28 -12.32
C ARG A 17 3.96 0.96 -11.59
N LEU A 18 5.17 1.38 -11.93
CA LEU A 18 5.89 2.48 -11.29
C LEU A 18 5.95 3.73 -12.17
N ALA A 19 6.06 4.89 -11.53
CA ALA A 19 6.39 6.15 -12.18
C ALA A 19 7.91 6.25 -12.39
N PRO A 20 8.39 6.95 -13.44
CA PRO A 20 7.62 7.80 -14.36
C PRO A 20 6.92 7.08 -15.52
N GLU A 21 7.26 5.82 -15.81
CA GLU A 21 6.74 5.06 -16.97
C GLU A 21 5.21 4.91 -16.94
N HIS A 22 4.66 4.76 -15.73
CA HIS A 22 3.25 4.63 -15.47
C HIS A 22 2.84 5.55 -14.31
N PRO A 23 2.51 6.82 -14.60
CA PRO A 23 2.12 7.76 -13.55
C PRO A 23 0.77 7.36 -12.92
N PHE A 24 0.41 8.08 -11.86
CA PHE A 24 -0.90 7.95 -11.24
C PHE A 24 -2.03 8.02 -12.29
N PRO A 25 -3.04 7.11 -12.25
CA PRO A 25 -3.37 6.17 -11.18
C PRO A 25 -2.89 4.71 -11.38
N ALA A 26 -1.89 4.44 -12.23
CA ALA A 26 -1.54 3.07 -12.63
C ALA A 26 -1.32 2.09 -11.45
N ALA A 27 -0.51 2.46 -10.45
CA ALA A 27 -0.27 1.62 -9.27
C ALA A 27 -1.56 1.33 -8.47
N LEU A 28 -2.48 2.31 -8.39
CA LEU A 28 -3.77 2.15 -7.70
C LEU A 28 -4.68 1.17 -8.44
N GLU A 29 -4.70 1.23 -9.77
CA GLU A 29 -5.46 0.28 -10.59
C GLU A 29 -4.95 -1.14 -10.38
N ASP A 30 -3.64 -1.34 -10.40
CA ASP A 30 -3.01 -2.65 -10.20
C ASP A 30 -3.31 -3.21 -8.80
N ALA A 31 -3.20 -2.38 -7.77
CA ALA A 31 -3.50 -2.77 -6.41
C ALA A 31 -4.98 -3.14 -6.20
N VAL A 32 -5.91 -2.38 -6.81
CA VAL A 32 -7.34 -2.73 -6.78
C VAL A 32 -7.61 -4.04 -7.54
N ALA A 33 -7.00 -4.23 -8.70
CA ALA A 33 -7.16 -5.44 -9.49
C ALA A 33 -6.62 -6.67 -8.74
N ALA A 34 -5.43 -6.57 -8.15
CA ALA A 34 -4.82 -7.64 -7.38
C ALA A 34 -5.63 -7.98 -6.11
N PHE A 35 -6.14 -6.97 -5.41
CA PHE A 35 -6.98 -7.21 -4.23
C PHE A 35 -8.28 -7.95 -4.60
N ARG A 36 -8.94 -7.55 -5.68
CA ARG A 36 -10.14 -8.24 -6.20
C ARG A 36 -9.83 -9.68 -6.56
N TRP A 37 -8.74 -9.89 -7.30
CA TRP A 37 -8.30 -11.23 -7.67
C TRP A 37 -8.07 -12.11 -6.44
N MET A 38 -7.33 -11.62 -5.44
CA MET A 38 -7.09 -12.36 -4.19
C MET A 38 -8.38 -12.61 -3.41
N ARG A 39 -9.32 -11.66 -3.37
CA ARG A 39 -10.60 -11.85 -2.68
C ARG A 39 -11.44 -12.94 -3.35
N GLU A 40 -11.47 -12.99 -4.67
CA GLU A 40 -12.29 -13.91 -5.46
C GLU A 40 -11.68 -15.31 -5.56
N HIS A 41 -10.36 -15.42 -5.62
CA HIS A 41 -9.66 -16.68 -5.90
C HIS A 41 -8.90 -17.24 -4.70
N GLY A 42 -8.65 -16.42 -3.67
CA GLY A 42 -7.88 -16.83 -2.50
C GLY A 42 -6.43 -17.14 -2.84
N PRO A 43 -5.65 -17.61 -1.85
CA PRO A 43 -4.21 -17.72 -2.00
C PRO A 43 -3.76 -18.80 -3.00
N ASP A 44 -4.55 -19.86 -3.14
CA ASP A 44 -4.26 -20.96 -4.07
C ASP A 44 -5.00 -20.81 -5.42
N GLY A 45 -5.70 -19.69 -5.62
CA GLY A 45 -6.42 -19.39 -6.86
C GLY A 45 -7.74 -20.14 -7.08
N ARG A 46 -8.26 -20.84 -6.06
CA ARG A 46 -9.38 -21.79 -6.18
C ARG A 46 -10.64 -21.44 -5.39
N VAL A 47 -10.55 -20.58 -4.37
CA VAL A 47 -11.66 -20.35 -3.44
C VAL A 47 -11.73 -18.90 -2.99
N VAL A 48 -12.94 -18.38 -2.79
CA VAL A 48 -13.15 -17.03 -2.26
C VAL A 48 -12.48 -16.88 -0.90
N ALA A 49 -11.64 -15.86 -0.75
CA ALA A 49 -10.99 -15.58 0.52
C ALA A 49 -12.00 -15.06 1.55
N ARG A 50 -12.15 -15.77 2.67
CA ARG A 50 -13.03 -15.34 3.77
C ARG A 50 -12.55 -14.05 4.44
N ARG A 51 -11.24 -13.83 4.44
CA ARG A 51 -10.58 -12.63 4.97
C ARG A 51 -9.52 -12.17 3.98
N ALA A 52 -9.47 -10.87 3.70
CA ALA A 52 -8.45 -10.26 2.87
C ALA A 52 -8.04 -8.91 3.46
N PHE A 53 -6.74 -8.66 3.52
CA PHE A 53 -6.15 -7.48 4.15
C PHE A 53 -5.25 -6.75 3.14
N LEU A 54 -5.12 -5.44 3.31
CA LEU A 54 -4.13 -4.64 2.60
C LEU A 54 -2.92 -4.41 3.52
N LEU A 55 -1.72 -4.49 2.97
CA LEU A 55 -0.49 -4.22 3.69
C LEU A 55 0.48 -3.44 2.81
N GLY A 56 1.14 -2.42 3.37
CA GLY A 56 2.16 -1.67 2.65
C GLY A 56 3.00 -0.77 3.56
N ASP A 57 4.21 -0.46 3.11
CA ASP A 57 5.15 0.42 3.79
C ASP A 57 5.43 1.69 2.96
N SER A 58 5.70 2.83 3.61
CA SER A 58 6.05 4.07 2.92
C SER A 58 5.03 4.45 1.83
N ALA A 59 5.46 4.61 0.56
CA ALA A 59 4.59 4.81 -0.60
C ALA A 59 3.56 3.68 -0.78
N GLY A 60 3.95 2.42 -0.53
CA GLY A 60 3.05 1.26 -0.51
C GLY A 60 2.01 1.35 0.62
N GLY A 61 2.33 1.98 1.75
CA GLY A 61 1.39 2.27 2.82
C GLY A 61 0.32 3.29 2.39
N GLY A 62 0.75 4.36 1.72
CA GLY A 62 -0.16 5.31 1.07
C GLY A 62 -1.05 4.64 0.01
N LEU A 63 -0.45 3.79 -0.82
CA LEU A 63 -1.16 3.00 -1.84
C LEU A 63 -2.20 2.07 -1.21
N ALA A 64 -1.86 1.35 -0.13
CA ALA A 64 -2.79 0.49 0.59
C ALA A 64 -4.02 1.25 1.11
N LEU A 65 -3.82 2.45 1.66
CA LEU A 65 -4.92 3.31 2.11
C LEU A 65 -5.75 3.84 0.93
N ALA A 66 -5.11 4.27 -0.15
CA ALA A 66 -5.80 4.69 -1.36
C ALA A 66 -6.64 3.55 -1.99
N THR A 67 -6.11 2.34 -2.02
CA THR A 67 -6.83 1.13 -2.46
C THR A 67 -8.04 0.86 -1.57
N LEU A 68 -7.89 0.97 -0.25
CA LEU A 68 -9.02 0.80 0.68
C LEU A 68 -10.16 1.78 0.40
N LEU A 69 -9.83 3.06 0.18
CA LEU A 69 -10.80 4.10 -0.17
C LEU A 69 -11.47 3.81 -1.53
N ALA A 70 -10.68 3.47 -2.54
CA ALA A 70 -11.18 3.15 -3.88
C ALA A 70 -12.12 1.94 -3.88
N LEU A 71 -11.80 0.89 -3.10
CA LEU A 71 -12.66 -0.29 -2.95
C LEU A 71 -14.00 0.06 -2.29
N ARG A 72 -13.97 0.89 -1.25
CA ARG A 72 -15.16 1.40 -0.55
C ARG A 72 -16.07 2.19 -1.49
N GLU A 73 -15.49 3.12 -2.25
CA GLU A 73 -16.23 3.98 -3.19
C GLU A 73 -16.89 3.17 -4.31
N ARG A 74 -16.18 2.16 -4.83
CA ARG A 74 -16.66 1.29 -5.92
C ARG A 74 -17.68 0.25 -5.47
N LYS A 75 -17.94 0.11 -4.15
CA LYS A 75 -18.81 -0.92 -3.55
C LYS A 75 -18.54 -2.35 -4.07
N ALA A 76 -17.32 -2.64 -4.50
CA ALA A 76 -16.99 -3.87 -5.22
C ALA A 76 -16.70 -5.02 -4.25
N CYS A 77 -15.84 -4.77 -3.26
CA CYS A 77 -15.53 -5.67 -2.17
C CYS A 77 -14.92 -4.84 -1.01
N HIS A 78 -14.87 -5.40 0.19
CA HIS A 78 -14.27 -4.75 1.35
C HIS A 78 -13.00 -5.48 1.77
N ALA A 79 -11.95 -4.71 2.08
CA ALA A 79 -10.84 -5.23 2.87
C ALA A 79 -11.27 -5.32 4.34
N ASP A 80 -10.86 -6.39 4.99
CA ASP A 80 -11.17 -6.64 6.40
C ASP A 80 -10.32 -5.75 7.32
N ALA A 81 -9.11 -5.37 6.89
CA ALA A 81 -8.27 -4.36 7.52
C ALA A 81 -7.19 -3.85 6.54
N ALA A 82 -6.56 -2.73 6.89
CA ALA A 82 -5.34 -2.26 6.28
C ALA A 82 -4.26 -2.10 7.37
N VAL A 83 -3.06 -2.60 7.10
CA VAL A 83 -1.89 -2.49 7.98
C VAL A 83 -0.82 -1.68 7.25
N THR A 84 -0.36 -0.59 7.84
CA THR A 84 0.65 0.26 7.20
C THR A 84 1.86 0.49 8.09
N PHE A 85 3.02 0.58 7.44
CA PHE A 85 4.28 0.92 8.10
C PHE A 85 4.78 2.25 7.55
N SER A 86 4.80 3.29 8.38
CA SER A 86 5.27 4.63 7.98
C SER A 86 4.64 5.14 6.69
N ALA A 87 3.31 5.02 6.55
CA ALA A 87 2.61 5.36 5.31
C ALA A 87 2.86 6.80 4.87
N TRP A 88 3.19 6.98 3.59
CA TRP A 88 3.26 8.29 2.98
C TRP A 88 1.87 8.71 2.49
N THR A 89 1.21 9.61 3.23
CA THR A 89 -0.19 10.00 2.97
C THR A 89 -0.36 11.43 2.48
N ASP A 90 0.71 12.23 2.48
CA ASP A 90 0.69 13.62 2.04
C ASP A 90 1.82 13.87 1.04
N LEU A 91 1.47 13.96 -0.24
CA LEU A 91 2.42 14.21 -1.34
C LEU A 91 3.01 15.63 -1.30
N THR A 92 2.38 16.57 -0.57
CA THR A 92 2.91 17.92 -0.40
C THR A 92 4.01 17.98 0.66
N ASN A 93 4.19 16.90 1.44
CA ASN A 93 5.16 16.81 2.53
C ASN A 93 5.04 17.99 3.52
N SER A 94 3.81 18.38 3.84
CA SER A 94 3.52 19.58 4.65
C SER A 94 3.53 19.34 6.15
N GLY A 95 3.57 18.08 6.60
CA GLY A 95 3.58 17.74 8.02
C GLY A 95 4.79 18.33 8.77
N ALA A 96 4.56 18.89 9.96
CA ALA A 96 5.61 19.52 10.78
C ALA A 96 6.82 18.60 11.03
N SER A 97 6.58 17.28 11.13
CA SER A 97 7.62 16.27 11.29
C SER A 97 8.65 16.23 10.14
N MET A 98 8.31 16.73 8.94
CA MET A 98 9.26 16.86 7.83
C MET A 98 10.38 17.88 8.13
N ILE A 99 10.14 18.81 9.06
CA ILE A 99 11.12 19.77 9.55
C ILE A 99 11.67 19.30 10.89
N GLU A 100 10.79 19.03 11.87
CA GLU A 100 11.17 18.73 13.25
C GLU A 100 12.03 17.46 13.36
N ASN A 101 11.71 16.43 12.58
CA ASN A 101 12.44 15.17 12.60
C ASN A 101 13.49 15.04 11.50
N ARG A 102 13.79 16.13 10.77
CA ARG A 102 14.71 16.10 9.62
C ARG A 102 16.09 15.54 9.99
N ASN A 103 16.63 15.94 11.14
CA ASN A 103 17.95 15.51 11.59
C ASN A 103 17.99 14.06 12.13
N TYR A 104 16.82 13.48 12.43
CA TYR A 104 16.69 12.09 12.84
C TYR A 104 16.37 11.16 11.65
N SER A 105 15.78 11.71 10.58
CA SER A 105 15.43 10.95 9.38
C SER A 105 16.63 10.79 8.46
N ARG A 106 17.12 9.55 8.32
CA ARG A 106 18.15 9.21 7.31
C ARG A 106 17.62 9.22 5.88
N LEU A 107 16.31 9.30 5.69
CA LEU A 107 15.68 9.36 4.36
C LEU A 107 15.70 10.77 3.77
N PHE A 108 15.70 11.79 4.64
CA PHE A 108 15.60 13.22 4.26
C PHE A 108 16.77 14.06 4.81
N GLY A 109 17.86 13.41 5.24
CA GLY A 109 19.03 14.08 5.81
C GLY A 109 20.03 14.50 4.73
N VAL A 110 20.25 15.83 4.61
CA VAL A 110 21.35 16.57 3.93
C VAL A 110 21.48 16.23 2.42
N GLU A 111 21.01 17.01 1.42
CA GLU A 111 21.16 18.43 1.08
C GLU A 111 19.93 18.90 0.25
N LEU A 112 19.37 20.07 0.57
CA LEU A 112 18.72 20.97 -0.40
C LEU A 112 19.30 22.37 -0.17
N THR A 113 20.59 22.50 -0.38
CA THR A 113 21.27 23.79 -0.56
C THR A 113 22.00 23.73 -1.87
N GLY A 114 21.34 24.28 -2.89
CA GLY A 114 21.81 24.50 -4.25
C GLY A 114 20.78 25.35 -4.97
#